data_AF-A0A914ZBF4-F1
#
_entry.id   AF-A0A914ZBF4-F1
#
_cell.length_a   1.000
_cell.length_b   1.000
_cell.length_c   1.000
_cell.angle_alpha   90.00
_cell.angle_beta   90.00
_cell.angle_gamma   90.00
#
_symmetry.space_group_name_H-M   'P 1'
#
loop_
_entity.id
_entity.type
_entity.pdbx_description
1 polymer ?
#
loop_
_entity_poly.entity_id
_entity_poly.type
_entity_poly.pdbx_seq_one_letter_code
_entity_poly.pdbx_strand_id
1 'polypeptide(L)'
;MGGAVGCVVTGKKLYSHGNFIRDLDETEYKELKQYKKDLTAFKKKIEDAFANAEKLEQTNSTIPPMPLRPSMPAFCSKSDTILYIFGGCTVQNYKVYIANKFARDLSPKEKKQLDQFAKQVASKNAIPSPQIQGGSNNSTTPVSAATTTTTTFKPAMDQAAKVNLDFCTEF
;
A
#
# COMPACT_ATOMS: atom_id res chain seq x y z
N MET A 1 -14.88 10.55 0.62
CA MET A 1 -15.25 9.15 0.37
C MET A 1 -13.97 8.31 0.32
N GLY A 2 -13.52 7.81 1.47
CA GLY A 2 -12.29 7.03 1.59
C GLY A 2 -12.51 5.57 1.18
N GLY A 3 -12.28 5.27 -0.09
CA GLY A 3 -12.23 3.88 -0.57
C GLY A 3 -10.98 3.20 -0.01
N ALA A 4 -11.10 1.95 0.43
CA ALA A 4 -10.04 1.17 1.06
C ALA A 4 -8.83 0.98 0.11
N VAL A 5 -7.88 1.91 0.17
CA VAL A 5 -6.54 1.80 -0.42
C VAL A 5 -5.72 0.83 0.44
N GLY A 6 -5.99 -0.47 0.32
CA GLY A 6 -5.42 -1.47 1.22
C GLY A 6 -5.07 -2.80 0.55
N CYS A 7 -4.05 -3.44 1.10
CA CYS A 7 -3.76 -4.86 0.90
C CYS A 7 -4.66 -5.66 1.86
N VAL A 8 -5.54 -6.50 1.30
CA VAL A 8 -6.52 -7.28 2.04
C VAL A 8 -6.38 -8.74 1.66
N VAL A 9 -6.37 -9.63 2.66
CA VAL A 9 -6.37 -11.07 2.43
C VAL A 9 -7.62 -11.69 3.01
N THR A 10 -8.38 -12.39 2.18
CA THR A 10 -9.53 -13.20 2.61
C THR A 10 -9.35 -14.64 2.13
N GLY A 11 -9.46 -15.60 3.05
CA GLY A 11 -9.04 -16.99 2.79
C GLY A 11 -7.55 -17.07 2.42
N LYS A 12 -7.26 -17.51 1.19
CA LYS A 12 -5.91 -17.53 0.58
C LYS A 12 -5.77 -16.53 -0.58
N LYS A 13 -6.70 -15.58 -0.73
CA LYS A 13 -6.74 -14.65 -1.87
C LYS A 13 -6.23 -13.28 -1.48
N LEU A 14 -5.28 -12.75 -2.24
CA LEU A 14 -4.73 -11.41 -2.10
C LEU A 14 -5.55 -10.42 -2.94
N TYR A 15 -5.99 -9.36 -2.29
CA TYR A 15 -6.65 -8.22 -2.89
C TYR A 15 -5.83 -6.96 -2.62
N SER A 16 -5.70 -6.10 -3.62
CA SER A 16 -5.08 -4.79 -3.48
C SER A 16 -5.93 -3.75 -4.20
N HIS A 17 -6.21 -2.62 -3.54
CA HIS A 17 -7.10 -1.56 -4.06
C HIS A 17 -8.50 -2.06 -4.48
N GLY A 18 -8.98 -3.14 -3.85
CA GLY A 18 -10.26 -3.77 -4.18
C GLY A 18 -10.22 -4.79 -5.33
N ASN A 19 -9.08 -4.94 -6.01
CA ASN A 19 -8.91 -5.90 -7.10
C ASN A 19 -8.29 -7.20 -6.61
N PHE A 20 -8.76 -8.33 -7.12
CA PHE A 20 -8.11 -9.63 -6.91
C PHE A 20 -6.78 -9.65 -7.67
N ILE A 21 -5.69 -9.96 -6.96
CA ILE A 21 -4.34 -10.02 -7.54
C ILE A 21 -4.01 -11.46 -7.88
N ARG A 22 -4.01 -12.34 -6.88
CA ARG A 22 -3.70 -13.78 -6.98
C ARG A 22 -3.96 -14.49 -5.65
N ASP A 23 -3.81 -15.80 -5.63
CA ASP A 23 -3.70 -16.56 -4.39
C ASP A 23 -2.30 -16.37 -3.75
N LEU A 24 -2.27 -16.39 -2.42
CA LEU A 24 -1.03 -16.38 -1.63
C LEU A 24 -0.35 -17.74 -1.75
N ASP A 25 0.96 -17.72 -1.90
CA ASP A 25 1.76 -18.94 -1.79
C ASP A 25 1.90 -19.39 -0.33
N GLU A 26 2.50 -20.57 -0.11
CA GLU A 26 2.64 -21.13 1.23
C GLU A 26 3.53 -20.30 2.17
N THR A 27 4.51 -19.59 1.61
CA THR A 27 5.44 -18.73 2.36
C THR A 27 4.72 -17.46 2.78
N GLU A 28 4.01 -16.82 1.86
CA GLU A 28 3.18 -15.64 2.12
C GLU A 28 2.05 -15.95 3.12
N TYR A 29 1.48 -17.15 3.03
CA TYR A 29 0.48 -17.59 3.99
C TYR A 29 1.06 -17.79 5.41
N LYS A 30 2.31 -18.26 5.52
CA LYS A 30 3.04 -18.32 6.80
C LYS A 30 3.33 -16.90 7.33
N GLU A 31 3.77 -15.98 6.47
CA GLU A 31 3.97 -14.57 6.83
C GLU A 31 2.67 -13.95 7.36
N LEU A 32 1.54 -14.19 6.69
CA LEU A 32 0.23 -13.71 7.13
C LEU A 32 -0.15 -14.26 8.50
N LYS A 33 0.11 -15.54 8.77
CA LYS A 33 -0.15 -16.15 10.08
C LYS A 33 0.69 -15.50 11.18
N GLN A 34 1.98 -15.26 10.90
CA GLN A 34 2.87 -14.58 11.83
C GLN A 34 2.39 -13.14 12.10
N TYR A 35 2.08 -12.40 11.04
CA TYR A 35 1.55 -11.05 11.15
C TYR A 35 0.25 -10.97 11.98
N LYS A 36 -0.67 -11.92 11.83
CA LYS A 36 -1.89 -12.01 12.66
C LYS A 36 -1.59 -12.26 14.13
N LYS A 37 -0.61 -13.11 14.43
CA LYS A 37 -0.16 -13.37 15.80
C LYS A 37 0.43 -12.10 16.43
N ASP A 38 1.28 -11.40 15.67
CA ASP A 38 1.92 -10.17 16.13
C ASP A 38 0.91 -9.04 16.33
N LEU A 39 -0.10 -8.92 15.46
CA LEU A 39 -1.20 -7.98 15.64
C LEU A 39 -2.03 -8.28 16.88
N THR A 40 -2.26 -9.55 17.19
CA THR A 40 -3.01 -9.93 18.40
C THR A 40 -2.22 -9.59 19.66
N ALA A 41 -0.92 -9.89 19.66
CA ALA A 41 -0.02 -9.52 20.76
C ALA A 41 0.10 -7.99 20.92
N PHE A 42 0.16 -7.26 19.81
CA PHE A 42 0.18 -5.80 19.79
C PHE A 42 -1.10 -5.21 20.39
N LYS A 43 -2.28 -5.67 19.93
CA LYS A 43 -3.58 -5.22 20.47
C LYS A 43 -3.68 -5.49 21.96
N LYS A 44 -3.28 -6.67 22.41
CA LYS A 44 -3.26 -7.01 23.83
C LYS A 44 -2.36 -6.06 24.63
N LYS A 45 -1.14 -5.77 24.17
CA LYS A 45 -0.25 -4.80 24.83
C LYS A 45 -0.83 -3.39 24.91
N ILE A 46 -1.54 -2.98 23.86
CA ILE A 46 -2.25 -1.70 23.84
C ILE A 46 -3.38 -1.70 24.88
N GLU A 47 -4.24 -2.71 24.88
CA GLU A 47 -5.33 -2.87 25.85
C GLU A 47 -4.81 -2.92 27.29
N ASP A 48 -3.75 -3.70 27.55
CA ASP A 48 -3.10 -3.79 28.87
C ASP A 48 -2.52 -2.42 29.29
N ALA A 49 -1.90 -1.67 28.39
CA ALA A 49 -1.35 -0.35 28.70
C ALA A 49 -2.46 0.66 29.05
N PHE A 50 -3.57 0.66 28.32
CA PHE A 50 -4.70 1.55 28.61
C PHE A 50 -5.50 1.14 29.85
N ALA A 51 -5.68 -0.16 30.10
CA ALA A 51 -6.35 -0.65 31.30
C ALA A 51 -5.58 -0.33 32.59
N ASN A 52 -4.25 -0.17 32.51
CA ASN A 52 -3.41 0.19 33.65
C ASN A 52 -3.07 1.70 33.71
N ALA A 53 -3.60 2.51 32.78
CA ALA A 53 -3.33 3.94 32.72
C ALA A 53 -3.84 4.68 33.98
N GLU A 54 -5.06 4.37 34.45
CA GLU A 54 -5.63 4.97 35.67
C GLU A 54 -4.79 4.65 36.93
N LYS A 55 -4.13 3.47 36.98
CA LYS A 55 -3.24 3.11 38.09
C LYS A 55 -1.90 3.85 38.05
N LEU A 56 -1.40 4.14 36.86
CA LEU A 56 -0.13 4.86 36.66
C LEU A 56 -0.26 6.37 36.95
N GLU A 57 -1.44 6.95 36.71
CA GLU A 57 -1.75 8.32 37.10
C GLU A 57 -1.76 8.50 38.63
N GLN A 58 -2.23 7.49 39.37
CA GLN A 58 -2.23 7.52 40.84
C GLN A 58 -0.83 7.34 41.45
N THR A 59 0.12 6.75 40.74
CA THR A 59 1.49 6.50 41.23
C THR A 59 2.56 7.43 40.66
N ASN A 60 2.19 8.56 40.02
CA ASN A 60 3.14 9.53 39.41
C ASN A 60 4.24 8.85 38.56
N SER A 61 3.88 7.74 37.90
CA SER A 61 4.83 6.90 37.18
C SER A 61 4.84 7.24 35.69
N THR A 62 6.02 7.18 35.06
CA THR A 62 6.19 7.50 33.64
C THR A 62 5.35 6.58 32.75
N ILE A 63 4.65 7.16 31.78
CA ILE A 63 3.81 6.44 30.81
C ILE A 63 4.66 5.37 30.10
N PRO A 64 4.24 4.08 30.09
CA PRO A 64 5.00 3.03 29.43
C PRO A 64 5.11 3.30 27.92
N PRO A 65 6.25 2.94 27.30
CA PRO A 65 6.46 3.17 25.86
C PRO A 65 5.42 2.39 25.05
N MET A 66 4.78 3.08 24.10
CA MET A 66 3.77 2.48 23.24
C MET A 66 4.39 1.34 22.43
N PRO A 67 3.76 0.15 22.36
CA PRO A 67 4.31 -0.95 21.58
C PRO A 67 4.45 -0.54 20.11
N LEU A 68 5.43 -1.12 19.42
CA LEU A 68 5.63 -0.88 18.00
C LEU A 68 4.59 -1.68 17.19
N ARG A 69 3.91 -1.02 16.25
CA ARG A 69 2.99 -1.69 15.34
C ARG A 69 3.75 -2.70 14.46
N PRO A 70 3.27 -3.94 14.30
CA PRO A 70 3.85 -4.90 13.37
C PRO A 70 3.89 -4.35 11.93
N SER A 71 5.00 -4.59 11.22
CA SER A 71 5.14 -4.22 9.81
C SER A 71 4.22 -5.08 8.94
N MET A 72 3.68 -4.49 7.86
CA MET A 72 2.89 -5.25 6.90
C MET A 72 3.72 -6.35 6.25
N PRO A 73 3.10 -7.48 5.87
CA PRO A 73 3.77 -8.53 5.11
C PRO A 73 4.33 -8.01 3.78
N ALA A 74 5.46 -8.57 3.35
CA ALA A 74 6.17 -8.10 2.16
C ALA A 74 5.33 -8.21 0.89
N PHE A 75 4.44 -9.20 0.82
CA PHE A 75 3.55 -9.40 -0.34
C PHE A 75 2.57 -8.25 -0.59
N CYS A 76 2.33 -7.39 0.40
CA CYS A 76 1.47 -6.22 0.23
C CYS A 76 2.15 -5.03 -0.46
N SER A 77 3.45 -5.10 -0.69
CA SER A 77 4.26 -4.06 -1.33
C SER A 77 4.98 -4.55 -2.58
N LYS A 78 4.61 -5.74 -3.08
CA LYS A 78 5.15 -6.31 -4.31
C LYS A 78 4.62 -5.56 -5.54
N SER A 79 5.33 -5.68 -6.66
CA SER A 79 5.01 -4.97 -7.91
C SER A 79 3.63 -5.30 -8.48
N ASP A 80 3.13 -6.50 -8.23
CA ASP A 80 1.78 -6.95 -8.59
C ASP A 80 0.68 -6.20 -7.82
N THR A 81 0.98 -5.67 -6.63
CA THR A 81 0.02 -4.90 -5.83
C THR A 81 -0.02 -3.41 -6.16
N ILE A 82 0.93 -2.90 -6.97
CA ILE A 82 1.02 -1.49 -7.34
C ILE A 82 -0.06 -1.12 -8.35
N LEU A 83 -0.81 -0.05 -8.07
CA LEU A 83 -1.81 0.51 -8.96
C LEU A 83 -1.23 1.72 -9.71
N TYR A 84 -1.16 1.61 -11.03
CA TYR A 84 -0.79 2.71 -11.92
C TYR A 84 -2.04 3.39 -12.44
N ILE A 85 -2.18 4.69 -12.17
CA ILE A 85 -3.33 5.49 -12.59
C ILE A 85 -2.95 6.28 -13.83
N PHE A 86 -3.58 5.94 -14.95
CA PHE A 86 -3.44 6.66 -16.21
C PHE A 86 -4.69 7.51 -16.49
N GLY A 87 -4.59 8.45 -17.43
CA GLY A 87 -5.72 9.30 -17.81
C GLY A 87 -6.81 8.48 -18.50
N GLY A 88 -7.79 7.98 -17.73
CA GLY A 88 -8.95 7.24 -18.24
C GLY A 88 -9.03 5.78 -17.82
N CYS A 89 -7.94 5.19 -17.35
CA CYS A 89 -7.93 3.81 -16.84
C CYS A 89 -6.89 3.62 -15.73
N THR A 90 -7.02 2.54 -14.97
CA THR A 90 -5.99 2.10 -14.02
C THR A 90 -5.44 0.75 -14.44
N VAL A 91 -4.16 0.53 -14.17
CA VAL A 91 -3.46 -0.70 -14.52
C VAL A 91 -2.83 -1.28 -13.27
N GLN A 92 -3.11 -2.55 -13.00
CA GLN A 92 -2.58 -3.28 -11.86
C GLN A 92 -2.44 -4.75 -12.21
N ASN A 93 -1.31 -5.36 -11.82
CA ASN A 93 -1.01 -6.76 -12.12
C ASN A 93 -1.25 -7.15 -13.59
N TYR A 94 -0.80 -6.29 -14.52
CA TYR A 94 -1.01 -6.44 -15.96
C TYR A 94 -2.47 -6.51 -16.43
N LYS A 95 -3.41 -6.01 -15.63
CA LYS A 95 -4.83 -5.88 -15.97
C LYS A 95 -5.23 -4.42 -16.05
N VAL A 96 -6.04 -4.09 -17.04
CA VAL A 96 -6.62 -2.76 -17.24
C VAL A 96 -8.00 -2.71 -16.60
N TYR A 97 -8.26 -1.62 -15.88
CA TYR A 97 -9.53 -1.34 -15.24
C TYR A 97 -10.06 0.02 -15.66
N ILE A 98 -11.33 0.08 -16.06
CA ILE A 98 -12.04 1.32 -16.38
C ILE A 98 -13.13 1.49 -15.33
N ALA A 99 -13.14 2.64 -14.65
CA ALA A 99 -14.07 2.89 -13.53
C ALA A 99 -14.11 1.74 -12.49
N ASN A 100 -12.94 1.18 -12.16
CA ASN A 100 -12.75 0.03 -11.25
C ASN A 100 -13.41 -1.29 -11.71
N LYS A 101 -13.74 -1.42 -12.99
CA LYS A 101 -14.18 -2.68 -13.60
C LYS A 101 -13.07 -3.23 -14.48
N PHE A 102 -12.81 -4.53 -14.37
CA PHE A 102 -11.88 -5.22 -15.25
C PHE A 102 -12.31 -5.04 -16.70
N ALA A 103 -11.42 -4.53 -17.54
CA ALA A 103 -11.66 -4.32 -18.96
C ALA A 103 -10.98 -5.42 -19.79
N ARG A 104 -9.66 -5.57 -19.64
CA ARG A 104 -8.86 -6.57 -20.35
C ARG A 104 -7.51 -6.83 -19.67
N ASP A 105 -6.86 -7.91 -20.07
CA ASP A 105 -5.45 -8.13 -19.80
C ASP A 105 -4.58 -7.29 -20.77
N LEU A 106 -3.41 -6.86 -20.29
CA LEU A 106 -2.39 -6.25 -21.16
C LEU A 106 -1.82 -7.29 -22.13
N SER A 107 -1.60 -6.88 -23.36
CA SER A 107 -0.86 -7.64 -24.38
C SER A 107 0.61 -7.82 -23.99
N PRO A 108 1.34 -8.80 -24.54
CA PRO A 108 2.76 -9.02 -24.22
C PRO A 108 3.66 -7.80 -24.47
N LYS A 109 3.31 -6.96 -25.46
CA LYS A 109 4.01 -5.71 -25.75
C LYS A 109 3.78 -4.67 -24.65
N GLU A 110 2.54 -4.50 -24.23
CA GLU A 110 2.15 -3.56 -23.17
C GLU A 110 2.72 -3.96 -21.81
N LYS A 111 2.77 -5.26 -21.49
CA LYS A 111 3.42 -5.75 -20.26
C LYS A 111 4.88 -5.30 -20.19
N LYS A 112 5.62 -5.43 -21.30
CA LYS A 112 7.03 -4.96 -21.37
C LYS A 112 7.14 -3.45 -21.19
N GLN A 113 6.22 -2.67 -21.75
CA GLN A 113 6.19 -1.21 -21.57
C GLN A 113 5.90 -0.84 -20.11
N LEU A 114 4.96 -1.54 -19.46
CA LEU A 114 4.66 -1.34 -18.04
C LEU A 114 5.86 -1.68 -17.16
N ASP A 115 6.58 -2.78 -17.44
CA ASP A 115 7.77 -3.17 -16.69
C ASP A 115 8.91 -2.14 -16.84
N GLN A 116 9.11 -1.64 -18.05
CA GLN A 116 10.09 -0.58 -18.31
C GLN A 116 9.73 0.70 -17.56
N PHE A 117 8.45 1.08 -17.58
CA PHE A 117 7.96 2.22 -16.83
C PHE A 117 8.14 2.03 -15.32
N ALA A 118 7.75 0.88 -14.78
CA ALA A 118 7.91 0.54 -13.36
C ALA A 118 9.38 0.65 -12.91
N LYS A 119 10.32 0.15 -13.71
CA LYS A 119 11.76 0.30 -13.47
C LYS A 119 12.20 1.75 -13.48
N GLN A 120 11.75 2.55 -14.45
CA GLN A 120 12.11 3.96 -14.54
C GLN A 120 11.59 4.76 -13.35
N VAL A 121 10.34 4.50 -12.95
CA VAL A 121 9.74 5.12 -11.76
C VAL A 121 10.52 4.71 -10.52
N ALA A 122 10.79 3.44 -10.30
CA ALA A 122 11.57 2.98 -9.14
C ALA A 122 12.99 3.56 -9.10
N SER A 123 13.59 3.83 -10.27
CA SER A 123 14.98 4.34 -10.36
C SER A 123 15.08 5.86 -10.20
N LYS A 124 14.07 6.61 -10.66
CA LYS A 124 14.06 8.09 -10.62
C LYS A 124 13.39 8.65 -9.38
N ASN A 125 12.46 7.90 -8.83
CA ASN A 125 11.77 8.26 -7.61
C ASN A 125 12.35 7.42 -6.47
N ALA A 126 13.24 8.00 -5.68
CA ALA A 126 13.19 7.75 -4.25
C ALA A 126 11.80 8.22 -3.78
N ILE A 127 10.82 7.29 -3.81
CA ILE A 127 9.49 7.34 -3.21
C ILE A 127 8.89 8.77 -3.12
N PRO A 128 8.10 9.26 -4.09
CA PRO A 128 7.23 10.40 -3.83
C PRO A 128 6.29 10.00 -2.70
N SER A 129 6.41 10.72 -1.60
CA SER A 129 5.51 10.68 -0.46
C SER A 129 4.05 10.69 -0.92
N PRO A 130 3.16 9.89 -0.31
CA PRO A 130 1.75 9.94 -0.61
C PRO A 130 1.21 11.34 -0.29
N GLN A 131 0.68 12.04 -1.31
CA GLN A 131 0.01 13.31 -1.12
C GLN A 131 -1.32 13.07 -0.38
N ILE A 132 -1.37 13.49 0.88
CA ILE A 132 -2.62 13.80 1.58
C ILE A 132 -2.92 15.28 1.30
N GLN A 133 -4.02 15.57 0.60
CA GLN A 133 -4.60 16.90 0.60
C GLN A 133 -5.35 17.13 1.92
N GLY A 134 -4.84 18.03 2.75
CA GLY A 134 -5.49 18.53 3.96
C GLY A 134 -4.60 19.60 4.62
N GLY A 135 -5.12 20.83 4.73
CA GLY A 135 -4.36 22.07 4.95
C GLY A 135 -3.62 22.26 6.28
N SER A 136 -2.49 22.95 6.17
CA SER A 136 -1.86 23.97 7.04
C SER A 136 -2.05 23.91 8.57
N ASN A 137 -0.97 23.61 9.31
CA ASN A 137 -0.23 24.63 10.09
C ASN A 137 1.08 24.07 10.72
N ASN A 138 1.99 25.02 10.93
CA ASN A 138 3.42 24.98 11.21
C ASN A 138 3.86 24.23 12.49
N SER A 139 4.90 23.36 12.41
CA SER A 139 6.01 23.26 13.39
C SER A 139 6.97 22.09 13.11
N THR A 140 8.26 22.41 13.23
CA THR A 140 9.47 21.62 12.96
C THR A 140 9.74 20.54 14.02
N THR A 141 9.96 19.27 13.61
CA THR A 141 10.94 18.28 14.17
C THR A 141 10.71 16.87 13.56
N PRO A 142 11.73 15.98 13.51
CA PRO A 142 11.74 14.84 12.59
C PRO A 142 11.04 13.61 13.17
N VAL A 143 9.97 13.17 12.52
CA VAL A 143 9.23 11.96 12.88
C VAL A 143 9.55 10.84 11.89
N SER A 144 10.38 9.87 12.31
CA SER A 144 10.47 8.57 11.64
C SER A 144 9.23 7.73 12.01
N ALA A 145 8.13 7.97 11.28
CA ALA A 145 6.94 7.13 11.30
C ALA A 145 6.82 6.41 9.95
N ALA A 146 7.16 5.12 9.92
CA ALA A 146 6.94 4.27 8.75
C ALA A 146 5.44 3.94 8.63
N THR A 147 4.68 4.89 8.06
CA THR A 147 3.36 4.65 7.48
C THR A 147 3.59 4.27 6.02
N THR A 148 3.67 2.97 5.72
CA THR A 148 3.76 2.50 4.33
C THR A 148 2.41 1.95 3.90
N THR A 149 1.64 2.84 3.29
CA THR A 149 0.38 2.59 2.60
C THR A 149 0.64 1.98 1.23
N THR A 150 -0.29 1.15 0.74
CA THR A 150 -0.31 0.61 -0.63
C THR A 150 0.00 1.69 -1.68
N THR A 151 1.01 1.46 -2.51
CA THR A 151 1.59 2.50 -3.37
C THR A 151 0.74 2.72 -4.62
N THR A 152 0.02 3.84 -4.65
CA THR A 152 -0.66 4.32 -5.87
C THR A 152 0.26 5.29 -6.59
N PHE A 153 0.59 5.00 -7.85
CA PHE A 153 1.37 5.90 -8.68
C PHE A 153 0.49 6.55 -9.74
N LYS A 154 0.38 7.88 -9.68
CA LYS A 154 -0.10 8.71 -10.78
C LYS A 154 1.12 9.29 -11.49
N PRO A 155 1.45 8.88 -12.73
CA PRO A 155 2.55 9.49 -13.47
C PRO A 155 2.26 10.97 -13.71
N ALA A 156 3.27 11.83 -13.52
CA ALA A 156 3.23 13.15 -14.14
C ALA A 156 3.28 12.97 -15.66
N MET A 157 2.46 13.73 -16.39
CA MET A 157 2.25 13.62 -17.84
C MET A 157 3.56 13.65 -18.66
N ASP A 158 4.59 14.30 -18.12
CA ASP A 158 5.94 14.41 -18.70
C ASP A 158 6.76 13.09 -18.64
N GLN A 159 6.54 12.24 -17.64
CA GLN A 159 7.26 10.96 -17.50
C GLN A 159 6.68 9.83 -18.37
N ALA A 160 5.43 10.00 -18.82
CA ALA A 160 4.80 9.13 -19.81
C ALA A 160 5.32 9.41 -21.24
N ALA A 161 6.05 10.51 -21.47
CA ALA A 161 6.49 10.87 -22.83
C ALA A 161 7.62 9.98 -23.38
N LYS A 162 8.38 9.28 -22.54
CA LYS A 162 9.50 8.40 -22.99
C LYS A 162 9.10 6.95 -23.24
N VAL A 163 7.95 6.51 -22.75
CA VAL A 163 7.39 5.17 -23.00
C VAL A 163 5.98 5.39 -23.50
N ASN A 164 5.66 4.99 -24.72
CA ASN A 164 4.30 5.14 -25.25
C ASN A 164 3.35 4.22 -24.45
N LEU A 165 2.75 4.76 -23.38
CA LEU A 165 1.86 4.05 -22.45
C LEU A 165 0.41 4.30 -22.85
N ASP A 166 0.04 3.76 -24.01
CA ASP A 166 -1.32 3.88 -24.54
C ASP A 166 -2.22 2.71 -24.12
N PHE A 167 -2.29 2.45 -22.82
CA PHE A 167 -3.09 1.34 -22.29
C PHE A 167 -4.59 1.64 -22.27
N CYS A 168 -4.96 2.92 -22.38
CA CYS A 168 -6.31 3.42 -22.12
C CYS A 168 -7.05 3.98 -23.34
N THR A 169 -6.44 4.04 -24.54
CA THR A 169 -7.11 4.64 -25.73
C THR A 169 -7.41 3.68 -26.88
N GLU A 170 -6.93 2.43 -26.84
CA GLU A 170 -7.35 1.40 -27.80
C GLU A 170 -8.74 0.85 -27.40
N PHE A 171 -9.78 1.31 -28.13
CA PHE A 171 -11.16 0.79 -28.10
C PHE A 171 -11.50 0.09 -29.41
#